data_AF-A0A433BWW4-F1
#
_entry.id   AF-A0A433BWW4-F1
#
_cell.length_a   1.000
_cell.length_b   1.000
_cell.length_c   1.000
_cell.angle_alpha   90.00
_cell.angle_beta   90.00
_cell.angle_gamma   90.00
#
_symmetry.space_group_name_H-M   'P 1'
#
loop_
_entity.id
_entity.type
_entity.pdbx_description
1 polymer ?
#
loop_
_entity_poly.entity_id
_entity_poly.type
_entity_poly.pdbx_seq_one_letter_code
_entity_poly.pdbx_strand_id
1 'polypeptide(L)' 'MQSSKPTILGMSLSRFAARAKQAGERAVAANLQAGIPVTGLTNGRLQTITPDDSRAVNLIAKARNVETA' A
#
# COMPACT_ATOMS: atom_id res chain seq x y z
N MET A 1 36.24 -5.14 -8.79
CA MET A 1 35.06 -4.42 -9.34
C MET A 1 34.05 -4.25 -8.21
N GLN A 2 33.73 -3.02 -7.82
CA GLN A 2 32.80 -2.75 -6.72
C GLN A 2 31.37 -2.99 -7.25
N SER A 3 30.70 -4.03 -6.76
CA SER A 3 29.31 -4.32 -7.10
C SER A 3 28.41 -3.22 -6.52
N SER A 4 27.94 -2.31 -7.37
CA SER A 4 26.96 -1.31 -6.97
C SER A 4 25.63 -2.04 -6.73
N LYS A 5 25.11 -1.95 -5.50
CA LYS A 5 23.82 -2.55 -5.16
C LYS A 5 22.77 -2.03 -6.15
N PRO A 6 21.91 -2.91 -6.72
CA PRO A 6 20.91 -2.48 -7.69
C PRO A 6 20.01 -1.39 -7.09
N THR A 7 19.85 -0.32 -7.86
CA THR A 7 18.98 0.80 -7.49
C THR A 7 17.82 0.93 -8.47
N ILE A 8 16.67 1.36 -7.98
CA ILE A 8 15.51 1.73 -8.77
C ILE A 8 15.27 3.21 -8.53
N LEU A 9 15.29 4.02 -9.58
CA LEU A 9 15.17 5.49 -9.49
C LEU A 9 16.18 6.11 -8.49
N GLY A 10 17.41 5.59 -8.46
CA GLY A 10 18.47 6.05 -7.54
C GLY A 10 18.28 5.64 -6.07
N MET A 11 17.26 4.85 -5.74
CA MET A 11 17.04 4.30 -4.39
C MET A 11 17.50 2.85 -4.30
N SER A 12 17.94 2.41 -3.11
CA SER A 12 18.10 0.98 -2.85
C SER A 12 16.76 0.25 -3.04
N LEU A 13 16.82 -1.02 -3.47
CA LEU A 13 15.62 -1.84 -3.65
C LEU A 13 14.73 -1.88 -2.38
N SER A 14 15.34 -1.97 -1.20
CA SER A 14 14.62 -1.94 0.09
C SER A 14 13.85 -0.65 0.30
N ARG A 15 14.45 0.50 -0.03
CA ARG A 15 13.83 1.82 0.13
C ARG A 15 12.73 2.03 -0.90
N PHE A 16 12.95 1.58 -2.14
CA PHE A 16 11.92 1.58 -3.18
C PHE A 16 10.71 0.74 -2.77
N ALA A 17 10.93 -0.50 -2.31
CA ALA A 17 9.87 -1.39 -1.88
C ALA A 17 9.06 -0.81 -0.69
N ALA A 18 9.73 -0.19 0.28
CA ALA A 18 9.07 0.48 1.39
C ALA A 18 8.17 1.63 0.90
N ARG A 19 8.67 2.47 -0.03
CA ARG A 19 7.88 3.56 -0.61
C ARG A 19 6.70 3.06 -1.46
N ALA A 20 6.91 2.03 -2.27
CA ALA A 20 5.85 1.42 -3.07
C ALA A 20 4.73 0.84 -2.19
N LYS A 21 5.10 0.14 -1.10
CA LYS A 21 4.15 -0.36 -0.10
C LYS A 21 3.35 0.79 0.52
N GLN A 22 4.03 1.85 0.96
CA GLN A 22 3.40 3.01 1.57
C GLN A 22 2.41 3.70 0.61
N ALA A 23 2.79 3.87 -0.66
CA ALA A 23 1.94 4.46 -1.68
C ALA A 23 0.71 3.58 -1.96
N GLY A 24 0.88 2.26 -2.04
CA GLY A 24 -0.22 1.31 -2.21
C GLY A 24 -1.21 1.37 -1.05
N GLU A 25 -0.74 1.33 0.20
CA GLU A 25 -1.59 1.42 1.39
C GLU A 25 -2.42 2.72 1.40
N ARG A 26 -1.82 3.85 1.00
CA ARG A 26 -2.51 5.14 0.88
C ARG A 26 -3.57 5.15 -0.23
N ALA A 27 -3.25 4.62 -1.40
CA ALA A 27 -4.20 4.55 -2.51
C ALA A 27 -5.43 3.70 -2.18
N VAL A 28 -5.21 2.55 -1.52
CA VAL A 28 -6.30 1.69 -1.05
C VAL A 28 -7.20 2.42 -0.07
N ALA A 29 -6.60 3.07 0.95
CA ALA A 29 -7.37 3.80 1.94
C ALA A 29 -8.15 4.99 1.35
N ALA A 30 -7.53 5.75 0.43
CA ALA A 30 -8.18 6.87 -0.24
C ALA A 30 -9.39 6.42 -1.06
N ASN A 31 -9.28 5.32 -1.81
CA ASN A 31 -10.40 4.75 -2.55
C ASN A 31 -11.54 4.35 -1.62
N LEU A 32 -11.23 3.63 -0.53
CA LEU A 32 -12.25 3.19 0.43
C LEU A 32 -12.94 4.37 1.12
N GLN A 33 -12.20 5.42 1.48
CA GLN A 33 -12.76 6.67 2.03
C GLN A 33 -13.67 7.39 1.02
N ALA A 34 -13.35 7.32 -0.27
CA ALA A 34 -14.14 7.88 -1.36
C ALA A 34 -15.35 7.00 -1.74
N GLY A 35 -15.59 5.89 -1.04
CA GLY A 35 -16.69 4.98 -1.35
C GLY A 35 -16.40 4.02 -2.53
N ILE A 36 -15.14 3.95 -3.00
CA ILE A 36 -14.74 3.15 -4.15
C ILE A 36 -14.22 1.79 -3.67
N PRO A 37 -14.85 0.67 -4.08
CA PRO A 37 -14.36 -0.67 -3.77
C PRO A 37 -12.96 -0.91 -4.36
N VAL A 38 -12.14 -1.65 -3.62
CA VAL A 38 -10.78 -1.99 -4.04
C VAL A 38 -10.67 -3.49 -4.24
N THR A 39 -10.20 -3.90 -5.42
CA THR A 39 -9.92 -5.31 -5.72
C THR A 39 -8.41 -5.54 -5.70
N GLY A 40 -7.98 -6.58 -4.98
CA GLY A 40 -6.59 -6.96 -4.87
C GLY A 40 -6.40 -8.47 -4.74
N LEU A 41 -5.20 -8.94 -5.08
CA LEU A 41 -4.80 -10.32 -4.86
C LEU A 41 -4.39 -10.50 -3.40
N THR A 42 -5.10 -11.34 -2.66
CA THR A 42 -4.82 -11.64 -1.26
C THR A 42 -4.85 -13.16 -1.07
N ASN A 43 -3.76 -13.73 -0.55
CA ASN A 43 -3.60 -15.19 -0.36
C ASN A 43 -3.88 -15.99 -1.65
N GLY A 44 -3.38 -15.49 -2.80
CA GLY A 44 -3.57 -16.13 -4.10
C GLY A 44 -4.98 -16.01 -4.69
N ARG A 45 -5.89 -15.28 -4.04
CA ARG A 45 -7.26 -15.08 -4.52
C ARG A 45 -7.54 -13.60 -4.76
N LEU A 46 -8.21 -13.30 -5.86
CA LEU A 46 -8.77 -11.96 -6.05
C LEU A 46 -9.89 -11.74 -5.03
N GLN A 47 -9.78 -10.66 -4.29
CA GLN A 47 -10.77 -10.25 -3.30
C GLN A 47 -11.07 -8.77 -3.47
N THR A 48 -12.33 -8.43 -3.32
CA THR A 48 -12.80 -7.05 -3.27
C THR A 48 -13.07 -6.67 -1.82
N ILE A 49 -12.59 -5.51 -1.42
CA ILE A 49 -12.89 -4.87 -0.15
C ILE A 49 -13.76 -3.67 -0.47
N THR A 50 -14.94 -3.62 0.14
CA THR A 50 -15.88 -2.52 0.00
C THR A 50 -15.74 -1.56 1.19
N PRO A 51 -16.20 -0.29 1.08
CA PRO A 51 -16.07 0.71 2.15
C PRO A 51 -16.76 0.33 3.47
N ASP A 52 -17.82 -0.47 3.40
CA ASP A 52 -18.63 -0.97 4.50
C ASP A 52 -18.05 -2.25 5.14
N ASP A 53 -17.00 -2.84 4.57
CA ASP A 53 -16.33 -3.99 5.12
C ASP A 53 -15.58 -3.63 6.41
N SER A 54 -15.74 -4.42 7.47
CA SER A 54 -14.96 -4.31 8.70
C SER A 54 -13.44 -4.23 8.47
N ARG A 55 -12.92 -4.86 7.41
CA ARG A 55 -11.52 -4.82 7.00
C ARG A 55 -11.08 -3.43 6.51
N ALA A 56 -12.00 -2.65 5.94
CA ALA A 56 -11.73 -1.30 5.46
C ALA A 56 -11.40 -0.33 6.61
N VAL A 57 -12.03 -0.52 7.79
CA VAL A 57 -11.80 0.32 8.98
C VAL A 57 -10.32 0.30 9.39
N ASN A 58 -9.72 -0.89 9.46
CA ASN A 58 -8.31 -1.05 9.82
C ASN A 58 -7.36 -0.48 8.75
N LEU A 59 -7.70 -0.64 7.47
CA LEU A 59 -6.91 -0.09 6.36
C LEU A 59 -6.90 1.44 6.38
N ILE A 60 -8.07 2.04 6.63
CA ILE A 60 -8.24 3.49 6.73
C ILE A 60 -7.49 4.04 7.96
N ALA A 61 -7.61 3.40 9.12
CA ALA A 61 -6.92 3.82 10.34
C ALA A 61 -5.39 3.76 10.18
N LYS A 62 -4.88 2.67 9.59
CA LYS A 62 -3.44 2.49 9.35
C LYS A 62 -2.86 3.55 8.42
N ALA A 63 -3.60 3.95 7.38
CA ALA A 63 -3.15 4.98 6.45
C ALA A 63 -3.01 6.37 7.11
N ARG A 64 -3.86 6.71 8.08
CA ARG A 64 -3.77 7.97 8.84
C ARG A 64 -2.52 8.03 9.74
N ASN A 65 -2.15 6.92 10.36
CA ASN A 65 -0.95 6.85 11.21
C ASN A 65 0.37 6.93 10.42
N VAL A 66 0.30 6.78 9.10
CA VAL A 66 1.45 6.90 8.18
C VAL A 66 1.66 8.35 7.71
N GLU A 67 0.77 9.29 8.07
CA GLU A 67 0.98 10.73 7.86
C GLU A 67 1.76 11.40 9.00
N THR A 68 1.85 10.75 10.17
CA THR A 68 2.46 11.31 11.38
C THR A 68 3.85 10.75 11.72
N ALA A 69 4.40 9.86 10.90
CA ALA A 69 5.69 9.18 11.11
C ALA A 69 6.71 9.47 9.99
#